data_AF-A0A2V6LDF3-F1
#
_entry.id   AF-A0A2V6LDF3-F1
#
_cell.length_a   1.000
_cell.length_b   1.000
_cell.length_c   1.000
_cell.angle_alpha   90.00
_cell.angle_beta   90.00
_cell.angle_gamma   90.00
#
_symmetry.space_group_name_H-M   'P 1'
#
loop_
_entity.id
_entity.type
_entity.pdbx_description
1 polymer ?
#
loop_
_entity_poly.entity_id
_entity_poly.type
_entity_poly.pdbx_seq_one_letter_code
_entity_poly.pdbx_strand_id
1 'polypeptide(L)'
;GASGDLAPLAHLALALIGEGESFFENERLASADALARAGLNPIVLEAKDGLALLNGTQAMHAVGGLALFRAKRLARVADVAGAMTLEGLMGTPRAFDLRIQKARPHPGQIAVAEHVRALVRQSEIRESHRENDPRVQDAYSIRCIPQVHGAVRDALGYVEKILEIESAGATDNPLVFPESGDVISGGNFHGAPLAHALDFAAIALTDLMSISERRIERMVNPDLSYGLPAFLARKPGLQSGMMIAQVAAASLLNEAKVLAHPASIDNVPTSAGKEDHVSMGMTSAVKLRSIVENAENLLAIELLAAAEALEHRRPLKGGAGVERAYATARQYAEPLLEDRALAPDIAAIATAIRAGKFDSEHEKL
;
A
#
# COMPACT_ATOMS: atom_id res chain seq x y z
N GLY A 1 -2.58 -21.58 5.18
CA GLY A 1 -2.69 -23.04 5.33
C GLY A 1 -1.33 -23.65 5.09
N ALA A 2 -1.13 -24.86 5.60
CA ALA A 2 0.02 -25.68 5.29
C ALA A 2 -0.08 -26.09 3.79
N SER A 3 -0.94 -27.01 3.40
CA SER A 3 -1.16 -27.30 1.96
C SER A 3 -2.39 -26.58 1.39
N GLY A 4 -2.21 -25.43 0.74
CA GLY A 4 -3.29 -24.63 0.16
C GLY A 4 -4.20 -23.93 1.18
N ASP A 5 -5.32 -23.40 0.70
CA ASP A 5 -6.30 -22.62 1.45
C ASP A 5 -7.45 -23.45 2.05
N LEU A 6 -7.17 -24.71 2.40
CA LEU A 6 -8.14 -25.69 2.91
C LEU A 6 -9.09 -25.13 3.97
N ALA A 7 -8.55 -24.57 5.06
CA ALA A 7 -9.37 -24.09 6.18
C ALA A 7 -10.29 -22.91 5.80
N PRO A 8 -9.80 -21.79 5.22
CA PRO A 8 -10.69 -20.71 4.81
C PRO A 8 -11.69 -21.13 3.72
N LEU A 9 -11.30 -22.01 2.79
CA LEU A 9 -12.21 -22.52 1.77
C LEU A 9 -13.24 -23.51 2.31
N ALA A 10 -12.91 -24.25 3.37
CA ALA A 10 -13.90 -25.08 4.07
C ALA A 10 -15.00 -24.21 4.70
N HIS A 11 -14.66 -23.07 5.30
CA HIS A 11 -15.67 -22.13 5.81
C HIS A 11 -16.57 -21.57 4.70
N LEU A 12 -16.02 -21.30 3.51
CA LEU A 12 -16.81 -20.95 2.34
C LEU A 12 -17.73 -22.10 1.91
N ALA A 13 -17.21 -23.33 1.86
CA ALA A 13 -17.97 -24.52 1.46
C ALA A 13 -19.10 -24.86 2.44
N LEU A 14 -18.88 -24.69 3.75
CA LEU A 14 -19.91 -24.85 4.78
C LEU A 14 -21.13 -23.97 4.47
N ALA A 15 -20.91 -22.71 4.07
CA ALA A 15 -21.99 -21.80 3.73
C ALA A 15 -22.84 -22.32 2.56
N LEU A 16 -22.23 -22.95 1.55
CA LEU A 16 -22.93 -23.50 0.39
C LEU A 16 -23.85 -24.67 0.75
N ILE A 17 -23.47 -25.48 1.73
CA ILE A 17 -24.26 -26.62 2.21
C ILE A 17 -25.22 -26.24 3.35
N GLY A 18 -25.37 -24.94 3.63
CA GLY A 18 -26.28 -24.42 4.66
C GLY A 18 -25.74 -24.48 6.09
N GLU A 19 -24.45 -24.79 6.27
CA GLU A 19 -23.79 -24.84 7.57
C GLU A 19 -22.97 -23.57 7.87
N GLY A 20 -22.60 -23.39 9.14
CA GLY A 20 -21.83 -22.23 9.58
C GLY A 20 -22.64 -20.92 9.52
N GLU A 21 -21.91 -19.82 9.33
CA GLU A 21 -22.48 -18.47 9.36
C GLU A 21 -22.07 -17.67 8.12
N SER A 22 -22.96 -16.79 7.68
CA SER A 22 -22.77 -15.91 6.53
C SER A 22 -23.23 -14.49 6.86
N PHE A 23 -22.70 -13.52 6.13
CA PHE A 23 -23.22 -12.15 6.14
C PHE A 23 -24.20 -11.96 5.00
N PHE A 24 -25.43 -11.52 5.29
CA PHE A 24 -26.43 -11.11 4.30
C PHE A 24 -26.99 -9.74 4.70
N GLU A 25 -26.92 -8.76 3.79
CA GLU A 25 -27.35 -7.36 4.06
C GLU A 25 -26.71 -6.75 5.33
N ASN A 26 -25.43 -7.05 5.60
CA ASN A 26 -24.67 -6.66 6.80
C ASN A 26 -25.13 -7.30 8.12
N GLU A 27 -26.06 -8.25 8.10
CA GLU A 27 -26.44 -9.07 9.25
C GLU A 27 -25.64 -10.38 9.23
N ARG A 28 -25.09 -10.81 10.38
CA ARG A 28 -24.47 -12.14 10.55
C ARG A 28 -25.54 -13.12 11.01
N LEU A 29 -25.74 -14.20 10.26
CA LEU A 29 -26.75 -15.22 10.53
C LEU A 29 -26.27 -16.61 10.10
N ALA A 30 -27.02 -17.64 10.48
CA ALA A 30 -26.79 -19.00 10.01
C ALA A 30 -26.87 -19.07 8.48
N SER A 31 -25.95 -19.80 7.83
CA SER A 31 -25.90 -19.82 6.36
C SER A 31 -27.18 -20.36 5.71
N ALA A 32 -27.87 -21.31 6.36
CA ALA A 32 -29.18 -21.79 5.89
C ALA A 32 -30.22 -20.66 5.81
N ASP A 33 -30.27 -19.78 6.81
CA ASP A 33 -31.18 -18.63 6.81
C ASP A 33 -30.77 -17.61 5.73
N ALA A 34 -29.47 -17.43 5.51
CA ALA A 34 -28.95 -16.52 4.49
C ALA A 34 -29.31 -17.00 3.08
N LEU A 35 -29.13 -18.30 2.82
CA LEU A 35 -29.55 -18.93 1.57
C LEU A 35 -31.06 -18.80 1.37
N ALA A 36 -31.87 -19.09 2.39
CA ALA A 36 -33.32 -18.97 2.31
C ALA A 36 -33.76 -17.53 2.01
N ARG A 37 -33.17 -16.53 2.66
CA ARG A 37 -33.43 -15.09 2.38
C ARG A 37 -32.99 -14.69 0.98
N ALA A 38 -31.92 -15.29 0.46
CA ALA A 38 -31.45 -15.09 -0.91
C ALA A 38 -32.27 -15.87 -1.97
N GLY A 39 -33.25 -16.67 -1.57
CA GLY A 39 -34.03 -17.52 -2.48
C GLY A 39 -33.25 -18.73 -3.03
N LEU A 40 -32.23 -19.18 -2.29
CA LEU A 40 -31.36 -20.30 -2.63
C LEU A 40 -31.59 -21.47 -1.67
N ASN A 41 -31.34 -22.69 -2.16
CA ASN A 41 -31.32 -23.90 -1.34
C ASN A 41 -29.88 -24.35 -1.10
N PRO A 42 -29.57 -24.95 0.07
CA PRO A 42 -28.31 -25.64 0.31
C PRO A 42 -28.01 -26.69 -0.78
N ILE A 43 -26.74 -26.79 -1.19
CA ILE A 43 -26.31 -27.81 -2.13
C ILE A 43 -25.96 -29.12 -1.42
N VAL A 44 -26.13 -30.24 -2.12
CA VAL A 44 -25.65 -31.56 -1.68
C VAL A 44 -24.40 -31.87 -2.49
N LEU A 45 -23.26 -32.07 -1.81
CA LEU A 45 -21.99 -32.34 -2.46
C LEU A 45 -21.95 -33.78 -3.01
N GLU A 46 -21.44 -33.93 -4.22
CA GLU A 46 -21.19 -35.22 -4.86
C GLU A 46 -19.71 -35.62 -4.80
N ALA A 47 -19.35 -36.67 -5.55
CA ALA A 47 -17.96 -37.11 -5.67
C ALA A 47 -17.08 -35.96 -6.19
N LYS A 48 -15.91 -35.78 -5.57
CA LYS A 48 -14.89 -34.73 -5.86
C LYS A 48 -15.26 -33.31 -5.40
N ASP A 49 -16.53 -32.95 -5.24
CA ASP A 49 -16.93 -31.57 -4.91
C ASP A 49 -16.22 -30.99 -3.68
N GLY A 50 -16.07 -31.79 -2.62
CA GLY A 50 -15.34 -31.35 -1.42
C GLY A 50 -13.89 -30.95 -1.73
N LEU A 51 -13.17 -31.73 -2.52
CA LEU A 51 -11.80 -31.38 -2.92
C LEU A 51 -11.78 -30.19 -3.88
N ALA A 52 -12.73 -30.12 -4.81
CA ALA A 52 -12.85 -29.02 -5.75
C ALA A 52 -13.11 -27.67 -5.06
N LEU A 53 -13.87 -27.68 -3.96
CA LEU A 53 -14.16 -26.48 -3.17
C LEU A 53 -13.01 -26.09 -2.23
N LEU A 54 -12.32 -27.07 -1.65
CA LEU A 54 -11.36 -26.83 -0.56
C LEU A 54 -9.90 -26.71 -1.04
N ASN A 55 -9.50 -27.39 -2.12
CA ASN A 55 -8.13 -27.34 -2.63
C ASN A 55 -7.95 -26.12 -3.54
N GLY A 56 -6.97 -25.28 -3.23
CA GLY A 56 -6.58 -24.18 -4.08
C GLY A 56 -5.91 -23.04 -3.32
N THR A 57 -5.77 -21.91 -4.03
CA THR A 57 -5.02 -20.72 -3.58
C THR A 57 -5.90 -19.46 -3.54
N GLN A 58 -7.22 -19.61 -3.63
CA GLN A 58 -8.16 -18.51 -3.82
C GLN A 58 -8.22 -17.55 -2.63
N ALA A 59 -8.04 -18.03 -1.38
CA ALA A 59 -8.12 -17.17 -0.21
C ALA A 59 -6.86 -16.28 -0.08
N MET A 60 -5.67 -16.87 -0.23
CA MET A 60 -4.42 -16.11 -0.24
C MET A 60 -4.33 -15.18 -1.46
N HIS A 61 -4.85 -15.62 -2.61
CA HIS A 61 -5.00 -14.80 -3.81
C HIS A 61 -5.90 -13.59 -3.55
N ALA A 62 -7.10 -13.80 -3.00
CA ALA A 62 -8.05 -12.71 -2.74
C ALA A 62 -7.50 -11.69 -1.73
N VAL A 63 -6.93 -12.17 -0.62
CA VAL A 63 -6.35 -11.29 0.41
C VAL A 63 -5.14 -10.52 -0.15
N GLY A 64 -4.25 -11.23 -0.85
CA GLY A 64 -3.05 -10.64 -1.47
C GLY A 64 -3.39 -9.66 -2.59
N GLY A 65 -4.38 -9.99 -3.43
CA GLY A 65 -4.85 -9.15 -4.54
C GLY A 65 -5.51 -7.86 -4.07
N LEU A 66 -6.38 -7.93 -3.05
CA LEU A 66 -6.96 -6.73 -2.44
C LEU A 66 -5.90 -5.85 -1.77
N ALA A 67 -4.91 -6.46 -1.12
CA ALA A 67 -3.78 -5.73 -0.54
C ALA A 67 -2.92 -5.07 -1.63
N LEU A 68 -2.62 -5.79 -2.73
CA LEU A 68 -1.88 -5.25 -3.87
C LEU A 68 -2.61 -4.08 -4.53
N PHE A 69 -3.93 -4.18 -4.72
CA PHE A 69 -4.74 -3.10 -5.27
C PHE A 69 -4.58 -1.81 -4.45
N ARG A 70 -4.66 -1.91 -3.12
CA ARG A 70 -4.41 -0.80 -2.20
C ARG A 70 -2.95 -0.34 -2.24
N ALA A 71 -1.97 -1.25 -2.31
CA ALA A 71 -0.55 -0.91 -2.41
C ALA A 71 -0.22 -0.10 -3.69
N LYS A 72 -0.81 -0.45 -4.83
CA LYS A 72 -0.63 0.29 -6.09
C LYS A 72 -1.17 1.72 -5.98
N ARG A 73 -2.28 1.92 -5.26
CA ARG A 73 -2.76 3.26 -4.89
C ARG A 73 -1.75 4.01 -4.03
N LEU A 74 -1.22 3.37 -2.98
CA LEU A 74 -0.23 3.99 -2.11
C LEU A 74 1.04 4.42 -2.87
N ALA A 75 1.48 3.67 -3.88
CA ALA A 75 2.60 4.05 -4.73
C ALA A 75 2.32 5.30 -5.61
N ARG A 76 1.06 5.66 -5.84
CA ARG A 76 0.68 6.94 -6.47
C ARG A 76 0.60 8.05 -5.43
N VAL A 77 -0.06 7.80 -4.30
CA VAL A 77 -0.17 8.75 -3.18
C VAL A 77 1.21 9.14 -2.65
N ALA A 78 2.18 8.24 -2.63
CA ALA A 78 3.55 8.54 -2.23
C ALA A 78 4.23 9.58 -3.14
N ASP A 79 3.94 9.60 -4.45
CA ASP A 79 4.44 10.65 -5.34
C ASP A 79 3.83 12.01 -4.97
N VAL A 80 2.53 12.03 -4.64
CA VAL A 80 1.82 13.23 -4.21
C VAL A 80 2.41 13.76 -2.91
N ALA A 81 2.53 12.91 -1.89
CA ALA A 81 3.15 13.25 -0.62
C ALA A 81 4.60 13.71 -0.81
N GLY A 82 5.37 13.00 -1.64
CA GLY A 82 6.74 13.37 -1.99
C GLY A 82 6.84 14.72 -2.72
N ALA A 83 5.90 15.06 -3.61
CA ALA A 83 5.83 16.34 -4.29
C ALA A 83 5.45 17.48 -3.32
N MET A 84 4.47 17.25 -2.43
CA MET A 84 4.12 18.22 -1.39
C MET A 84 5.31 18.45 -0.46
N THR A 85 6.00 17.39 -0.03
CA THR A 85 7.19 17.49 0.82
C THR A 85 8.35 18.18 0.09
N LEU A 86 8.57 17.91 -1.20
CA LEU A 86 9.56 18.61 -2.02
C LEU A 86 9.34 20.12 -1.93
N GLU A 87 8.11 20.59 -2.08
CA GLU A 87 7.80 22.02 -2.02
C GLU A 87 7.84 22.59 -0.60
N GLY A 88 7.34 21.86 0.39
CA GLY A 88 7.43 22.25 1.80
C GLY A 88 8.88 22.46 2.27
N LEU A 89 9.80 21.62 1.79
CA LEU A 89 11.25 21.72 2.04
C LEU A 89 11.98 22.64 1.06
N MET A 90 11.25 23.30 0.15
CA MET A 90 11.80 24.14 -0.91
C MET A 90 12.86 23.41 -1.76
N GLY A 91 12.71 22.11 -2.00
CA GLY A 91 13.64 21.31 -2.80
C GLY A 91 13.59 21.61 -4.30
N THR A 92 14.42 20.90 -5.07
CA THR A 92 14.58 21.10 -6.51
C THR A 92 14.11 19.90 -7.35
N PRO A 93 13.20 20.11 -8.33
CA PRO A 93 12.80 19.04 -9.25
C PRO A 93 13.86 18.76 -10.34
N ARG A 94 15.03 19.41 -10.29
CA ARG A 94 16.14 19.16 -11.25
C ARG A 94 16.62 17.72 -11.21
N ALA A 95 16.57 17.06 -10.04
CA ALA A 95 16.90 15.64 -9.91
C ALA A 95 15.97 14.73 -10.73
N PHE A 96 14.79 15.23 -11.10
CA PHE A 96 13.76 14.47 -11.82
C PHE A 96 13.82 14.71 -13.33
N ASP A 97 14.86 15.41 -13.83
CA ASP A 97 15.06 15.64 -15.27
C ASP A 97 15.01 14.31 -16.04
N LEU A 98 14.23 14.27 -17.11
CA LEU A 98 13.99 13.05 -17.88
C LEU A 98 15.25 12.54 -18.58
N ARG A 99 16.26 13.39 -18.81
CA ARG A 99 17.56 12.94 -19.34
C ARG A 99 18.30 12.09 -18.31
N ILE A 100 18.24 12.46 -17.03
CA ILE A 100 18.81 11.65 -15.93
C ILE A 100 18.07 10.32 -15.87
N GLN A 101 16.73 10.34 -15.93
CA GLN A 101 15.95 9.11 -15.82
C GLN A 101 16.14 8.20 -17.05
N LYS A 102 16.20 8.76 -18.26
CA LYS A 102 16.43 8.00 -19.50
C LYS A 102 17.85 7.42 -19.58
N ALA A 103 18.83 8.01 -18.89
CA ALA A 103 20.17 7.43 -18.80
C ALA A 103 20.20 6.14 -17.94
N ARG A 104 19.20 5.92 -17.08
CA ARG A 104 18.98 4.67 -16.32
C ARG A 104 17.52 4.23 -16.46
N PRO A 105 17.14 3.56 -17.56
CA PRO A 105 15.76 3.55 -18.06
C PRO A 105 14.86 2.51 -17.38
N HIS A 106 14.78 2.51 -16.05
CA HIS A 106 13.75 1.75 -15.34
C HIS A 106 12.38 2.41 -15.58
N PRO A 107 11.35 1.68 -16.07
CA PRO A 107 10.05 2.26 -16.40
C PRO A 107 9.39 3.00 -15.24
N GLY A 108 9.35 2.40 -14.05
CA GLY A 108 8.79 3.03 -12.86
C GLY A 108 9.51 4.32 -12.48
N GLN A 109 10.84 4.35 -12.61
CA GLN A 109 11.65 5.54 -12.31
C GLN A 109 11.31 6.71 -13.24
N ILE A 110 11.17 6.44 -14.55
CA ILE A 110 10.77 7.45 -15.53
C ILE A 110 9.35 7.94 -15.22
N ALA A 111 8.41 7.04 -14.97
CA ALA A 111 7.01 7.36 -14.70
C ALA A 111 6.84 8.24 -13.45
N VAL A 112 7.56 7.95 -12.36
CA VAL A 112 7.53 8.78 -11.15
C VAL A 112 8.09 10.17 -11.42
N ALA A 113 9.23 10.26 -12.11
CA ALA A 113 9.81 11.56 -12.41
C ALA A 113 8.91 12.43 -13.30
N GLU A 114 8.24 11.84 -14.29
CA GLU A 114 7.23 12.53 -15.10
C GLU A 114 6.07 13.02 -14.24
N HIS A 115 5.57 12.15 -13.35
CA HIS A 115 4.45 12.45 -12.48
C HIS A 115 4.77 13.60 -11.51
N VAL A 116 5.84 13.47 -10.73
CA VAL A 116 6.25 14.50 -9.75
C VAL A 116 6.54 15.83 -10.43
N ARG A 117 7.18 15.83 -11.61
CA ARG A 117 7.39 17.07 -12.39
C ARG A 117 6.09 17.70 -12.86
N ALA A 118 5.06 16.91 -13.16
CA ALA A 118 3.75 17.43 -13.51
C ALA A 118 3.06 18.07 -12.30
N LEU A 119 3.21 17.48 -11.11
CA LEU A 119 2.60 17.98 -9.86
C LEU A 119 3.17 19.34 -9.43
N VAL A 120 4.49 19.51 -9.54
CA VAL A 120 5.19 20.74 -9.12
C VAL A 120 5.31 21.79 -10.23
N ARG A 121 4.57 21.62 -11.33
CA ARG A 121 4.56 22.58 -12.45
C ARG A 121 3.94 23.91 -11.98
N GLN A 122 4.53 25.03 -12.43
CA GLN A 122 4.10 26.40 -12.08
C GLN A 122 4.22 26.75 -10.58
N SER A 123 5.16 26.12 -9.89
CA SER A 123 5.44 26.41 -8.48
C SER A 123 6.08 27.77 -8.25
N GLU A 124 5.40 28.67 -7.55
CA GLU A 124 5.98 29.93 -7.05
C GLU A 124 7.03 29.66 -5.96
N ILE A 125 6.81 28.62 -5.13
CA ILE A 125 7.77 28.19 -4.13
C ILE A 125 9.10 27.87 -4.80
N ARG A 126 9.11 27.09 -5.90
CA ARG A 126 10.34 26.77 -6.62
C ARG A 126 11.00 28.00 -7.22
N GLU A 127 10.23 28.93 -7.78
CA GLU A 127 10.79 30.15 -8.37
C GLU A 127 11.42 31.06 -7.32
N SER A 128 10.91 31.09 -6.08
CA SER A 128 11.39 31.98 -5.01
C SER A 128 12.87 31.78 -4.64
N HIS A 129 13.44 30.61 -4.95
CA HIS A 129 14.82 30.25 -4.63
C HIS A 129 15.52 29.57 -5.81
N ARG A 130 15.02 29.75 -7.04
CA ARG A 130 15.65 29.17 -8.23
C ARG A 130 17.08 29.68 -8.42
N GLU A 131 17.26 30.98 -8.19
CA GLU A 131 18.54 31.66 -8.19
C GLU A 131 19.08 31.76 -6.77
N ASN A 132 20.41 31.63 -6.60
CA ASN A 132 21.10 31.69 -5.31
C ASN A 132 20.55 30.70 -4.25
N ASP A 133 20.10 29.52 -4.69
CA ASP A 133 19.71 28.44 -3.80
C ASP A 133 20.89 28.06 -2.89
N PRO A 134 20.83 28.25 -1.56
CA PRO A 134 21.95 27.91 -0.68
C PRO A 134 22.19 26.39 -0.60
N ARG A 135 21.25 25.58 -1.12
CA ARG A 135 21.41 24.13 -1.21
C ARG A 135 22.30 23.75 -2.38
N VAL A 136 23.30 22.95 -2.08
CA VAL A 136 24.12 22.28 -3.11
C VAL A 136 23.36 21.09 -3.72
N GLN A 137 22.77 20.24 -2.87
CA GLN A 137 21.99 19.07 -3.28
C GLN A 137 20.90 18.77 -2.24
N ASP A 138 19.74 18.33 -2.72
CA ASP A 138 18.73 17.75 -1.83
C ASP A 138 19.20 16.39 -1.28
N ALA A 139 18.75 16.10 -0.07
CA ALA A 139 18.93 14.81 0.56
C ALA A 139 18.25 13.68 -0.24
N TYR A 140 18.72 12.45 -0.08
CA TYR A 140 18.23 11.31 -0.86
C TYR A 140 16.75 11.00 -0.67
N SER A 141 16.16 11.27 0.51
CA SER A 141 14.72 11.08 0.71
C SER A 141 13.85 11.95 -0.20
N ILE A 142 14.43 13.01 -0.77
CA ILE A 142 13.81 13.92 -1.75
C ILE A 142 14.35 13.63 -3.15
N ARG A 143 15.68 13.68 -3.31
CA ARG A 143 16.35 13.55 -4.59
C ARG A 143 16.13 12.19 -5.26
N CYS A 144 15.99 11.13 -4.46
CA CYS A 144 15.84 9.77 -4.95
C CYS A 144 14.38 9.30 -5.06
N ILE A 145 13.39 10.21 -4.97
CA ILE A 145 11.97 9.89 -5.13
C ILE A 145 11.73 9.05 -6.40
N PRO A 146 12.22 9.42 -7.61
CA PRO A 146 12.02 8.61 -8.80
C PRO A 146 12.57 7.19 -8.67
N GLN A 147 13.78 7.04 -8.12
CA GLN A 147 14.46 5.76 -8.05
C GLN A 147 13.75 4.80 -7.09
N VAL A 148 13.40 5.29 -5.89
CA VAL A 148 12.80 4.47 -4.85
C VAL A 148 11.32 4.18 -5.15
N HIS A 149 10.52 5.20 -5.43
CA HIS A 149 9.10 5.00 -5.75
C HIS A 149 8.94 4.21 -7.05
N GLY A 150 9.83 4.44 -8.03
CA GLY A 150 9.84 3.74 -9.30
C GLY A 150 10.14 2.25 -9.15
N ALA A 151 11.14 1.89 -8.35
CA ALA A 151 11.45 0.50 -8.03
C ALA A 151 10.26 -0.22 -7.37
N VAL A 152 9.54 0.48 -6.49
CA VAL A 152 8.34 -0.06 -5.85
C VAL A 152 7.21 -0.28 -6.87
N ARG A 153 6.98 0.65 -7.80
CA ARG A 153 6.00 0.45 -8.88
C ARG A 153 6.33 -0.75 -9.76
N ASP A 154 7.59 -0.89 -10.14
CA ASP A 154 8.04 -2.03 -10.96
C ASP A 154 7.86 -3.35 -10.19
N ALA A 155 8.14 -3.37 -8.88
CA ALA A 155 7.89 -4.53 -8.02
C ALA A 155 6.40 -4.89 -7.93
N LEU A 156 5.53 -3.91 -7.65
CA LEU A 156 4.08 -4.15 -7.58
C LEU A 156 3.51 -4.61 -8.94
N GLY A 157 4.03 -4.09 -10.05
CA GLY A 157 3.65 -4.52 -11.40
C GLY A 157 4.11 -5.94 -11.73
N TYR A 158 5.22 -6.41 -11.16
CA TYR A 158 5.60 -7.82 -11.24
C TYR A 158 4.62 -8.71 -10.48
N VAL A 159 4.26 -8.33 -9.25
CA VAL A 159 3.35 -9.11 -8.39
C VAL A 159 1.94 -9.19 -8.99
N GLU A 160 1.48 -8.10 -9.62
CA GLU A 160 0.22 -8.09 -10.37
C GLU A 160 0.16 -9.19 -11.44
N LYS A 161 1.20 -9.34 -12.25
CA LYS A 161 1.26 -10.38 -13.28
C LYS A 161 1.16 -11.80 -12.70
N ILE A 162 1.76 -12.04 -11.54
CA ILE A 162 1.67 -13.34 -10.87
C ILE A 162 0.23 -13.61 -10.40
N LEU A 163 -0.44 -12.62 -9.82
CA LEU A 163 -1.85 -12.73 -9.44
C LEU A 163 -2.79 -12.89 -10.64
N GLU A 164 -2.50 -12.23 -11.77
CA GLU A 164 -3.26 -12.37 -13.01
C GLU A 164 -3.18 -13.79 -13.56
N ILE A 165 -1.99 -14.39 -13.58
CA ILE A 165 -1.79 -15.79 -13.99
C ILE A 165 -2.55 -16.72 -13.05
N GLU A 166 -2.40 -16.52 -11.74
CA GLU A 166 -3.07 -17.36 -10.74
C GLU A 166 -4.60 -17.29 -10.84
N SER A 167 -5.16 -16.12 -11.22
CA SER A 167 -6.60 -15.94 -11.41
C SER A 167 -7.18 -16.86 -12.50
N ALA A 168 -6.35 -17.29 -13.45
CA ALA A 168 -6.72 -18.21 -14.52
C ALA A 168 -6.30 -19.67 -14.23
N GLY A 169 -5.77 -19.96 -13.03
CA GLY A 169 -5.25 -21.28 -12.67
C GLY A 169 -6.32 -22.26 -12.19
N ALA A 170 -6.20 -23.52 -12.61
CA ALA A 170 -6.91 -24.64 -11.99
C ALA A 170 -6.07 -25.17 -10.81
N THR A 171 -6.46 -24.81 -9.59
CA THR A 171 -5.66 -25.03 -8.38
C THR A 171 -6.20 -26.13 -7.46
N ASP A 172 -7.34 -26.73 -7.77
CA ASP A 172 -7.85 -27.90 -7.04
C ASP A 172 -7.11 -29.18 -7.45
N ASN A 173 -7.39 -30.28 -6.75
CA ASN A 173 -6.75 -31.56 -7.02
C ASN A 173 -7.62 -32.75 -6.57
N PRO A 174 -7.65 -33.87 -7.32
CA PRO A 174 -7.02 -34.12 -8.63
C PRO A 174 -7.72 -33.38 -9.78
N LEU A 175 -7.00 -33.13 -10.87
CA LEU A 175 -7.58 -32.55 -12.09
C LEU A 175 -8.17 -33.63 -12.98
N VAL A 176 -9.28 -33.31 -13.64
CA VAL A 176 -9.97 -34.17 -14.60
C VAL A 176 -9.73 -33.61 -16.00
N PHE A 177 -9.29 -34.46 -16.92
CA PHE A 177 -9.02 -34.13 -18.33
C PHE A 177 -10.03 -34.87 -19.21
N PRO A 178 -11.20 -34.27 -19.53
CA PRO A 178 -12.28 -34.98 -20.20
C PRO A 178 -11.93 -35.48 -21.59
N GLU A 179 -11.05 -34.75 -22.30
CA GLU A 179 -10.62 -35.10 -23.66
C GLU A 179 -9.86 -36.42 -23.72
N SER A 180 -9.05 -36.73 -22.70
CA SER A 180 -8.34 -38.01 -22.58
C SER A 180 -9.06 -39.03 -21.70
N GLY A 181 -9.99 -38.57 -20.85
CA GLY A 181 -10.63 -39.37 -19.82
C GLY A 181 -9.78 -39.56 -18.56
N ASP A 182 -8.65 -38.86 -18.44
CA ASP A 182 -7.72 -39.02 -17.33
C ASP A 182 -8.14 -38.24 -16.09
N VAL A 183 -7.82 -38.80 -14.92
CA VAL A 183 -7.85 -38.11 -13.62
C VAL A 183 -6.43 -38.12 -13.07
N ILE A 184 -5.81 -36.95 -12.98
CA ILE A 184 -4.39 -36.82 -12.65
C ILE A 184 -4.24 -36.07 -11.33
N SER A 185 -3.57 -36.69 -10.37
CA SER A 185 -3.15 -36.01 -9.14
C SER A 185 -1.85 -35.23 -9.37
N GLY A 186 -1.87 -33.96 -9.02
CA GLY A 186 -0.74 -33.04 -9.06
C GLY A 186 -0.64 -32.20 -7.79
N GLY A 187 -0.11 -30.98 -7.92
CA GLY A 187 0.23 -30.09 -6.79
C GLY A 187 -0.11 -28.62 -7.01
N ASN A 188 -1.07 -28.31 -7.90
CA ASN A 188 -1.39 -26.91 -8.26
C ASN A 188 -1.95 -26.08 -7.09
N PHE A 189 -2.39 -26.73 -5.99
CA PHE A 189 -2.78 -26.05 -4.75
C PHE A 189 -1.59 -25.41 -4.01
N HIS A 190 -0.34 -25.71 -4.39
CA HIS A 190 0.85 -25.18 -3.72
C HIS A 190 1.14 -23.73 -4.15
N GLY A 191 0.66 -22.76 -3.38
CA GLY A 191 0.77 -21.32 -3.68
C GLY A 191 2.15 -20.68 -3.49
N ALA A 192 3.25 -21.34 -3.88
CA ALA A 192 4.60 -20.77 -3.82
C ALA A 192 4.77 -19.52 -4.71
N PRO A 193 4.22 -19.46 -5.94
CA PRO A 193 4.30 -18.26 -6.77
C PRO A 193 3.71 -17.04 -6.06
N LEU A 194 2.53 -17.20 -5.45
CA LEU A 194 1.89 -16.15 -4.66
C LEU A 194 2.71 -15.77 -3.43
N ALA A 195 3.19 -16.75 -2.66
CA ALA A 195 3.94 -16.49 -1.43
C ALA A 195 5.17 -15.61 -1.69
N HIS A 196 6.00 -15.98 -2.68
CA HIS A 196 7.18 -15.20 -3.07
C HIS A 196 6.82 -13.80 -3.55
N ALA A 197 5.79 -13.68 -4.40
CA ALA A 197 5.37 -12.41 -4.95
C ALA A 197 4.83 -11.46 -3.87
N LEU A 198 4.02 -11.96 -2.95
CA LEU A 198 3.44 -11.18 -1.85
C LEU A 198 4.49 -10.74 -0.83
N ASP A 199 5.48 -11.59 -0.51
CA ASP A 199 6.62 -11.18 0.33
C ASP A 199 7.50 -10.12 -0.38
N PHE A 200 7.66 -10.22 -1.71
CA PHE A 200 8.36 -9.18 -2.47
C PHE A 200 7.63 -7.84 -2.45
N ALA A 201 6.30 -7.83 -2.59
CA ALA A 201 5.49 -6.62 -2.40
C ALA A 201 5.62 -6.04 -0.98
N ALA A 202 5.64 -6.90 0.05
CA ALA A 202 5.79 -6.48 1.45
C ALA A 202 7.13 -5.77 1.70
N ILE A 203 8.22 -6.30 1.14
CA ILE A 203 9.55 -5.69 1.20
C ILE A 203 9.55 -4.33 0.49
N ALA A 204 9.04 -4.29 -0.75
CA ALA A 204 9.02 -3.06 -1.55
C ALA A 204 8.19 -1.95 -0.89
N LEU A 205 7.01 -2.27 -0.35
CA LEU A 205 6.17 -1.28 0.31
C LEU A 205 6.78 -0.76 1.62
N THR A 206 7.48 -1.62 2.36
CA THR A 206 8.24 -1.21 3.56
C THR A 206 9.37 -0.24 3.21
N ASP A 207 10.04 -0.41 2.07
CA ASP A 207 11.05 0.56 1.60
C ASP A 207 10.41 1.92 1.24
N LEU A 208 9.24 1.91 0.60
CA LEU A 208 8.46 3.14 0.33
C LEU A 208 8.08 3.88 1.61
N MET A 209 7.65 3.15 2.64
CA MET A 209 7.37 3.70 3.96
C MET A 209 8.63 4.32 4.58
N SER A 210 9.78 3.67 4.42
CA SER A 210 11.05 4.15 4.96
C SER A 210 11.47 5.49 4.36
N ILE A 211 11.38 5.66 3.03
CA ILE A 211 11.71 6.95 2.41
C ILE A 211 10.72 8.06 2.79
N SER A 212 9.43 7.72 2.94
CA SER A 212 8.38 8.64 3.39
C SER A 212 8.61 9.12 4.83
N GLU A 213 8.96 8.23 5.75
CA GLU A 213 9.24 8.61 7.13
C GLU A 213 10.49 9.51 7.22
N ARG A 214 11.53 9.23 6.43
CA ARG A 214 12.69 10.13 6.31
C ARG A 214 12.32 11.51 5.75
N ARG A 215 11.23 11.64 4.99
CA ARG A 215 10.70 12.92 4.51
C ARG A 215 9.92 13.66 5.61
N ILE A 216 9.13 12.94 6.41
CA ILE A 216 8.46 13.48 7.60
C ILE A 216 9.49 14.11 8.55
N GLU A 217 10.56 13.37 8.88
CA GLU A 217 11.64 13.87 9.76
C GLU A 217 12.22 15.20 9.25
N ARG A 218 12.47 15.31 7.94
CA ARG A 218 13.04 16.55 7.39
C ARG A 218 12.13 17.76 7.55
N MET A 219 10.82 17.57 7.52
CA MET A 219 9.88 18.68 7.68
C MET A 219 9.80 19.14 9.13
N VAL A 220 9.82 18.21 10.08
CA VAL A 220 9.68 18.51 11.52
C VAL A 220 10.98 18.95 12.17
N ASN A 221 12.13 18.65 11.57
CA ASN A 221 13.44 19.05 12.10
C ASN A 221 13.89 20.40 11.52
N PRO A 222 14.03 21.47 12.34
CA PRO A 222 14.40 22.80 11.88
C PRO A 222 15.78 22.87 11.23
N ASP A 223 16.70 21.97 11.59
CA ASP A 223 18.06 21.90 11.02
C ASP A 223 18.06 21.33 9.59
N LEU A 224 16.98 20.66 9.20
CA LEU A 224 16.84 19.93 7.95
C LEU A 224 15.78 20.51 7.01
N SER A 225 14.99 21.48 7.49
CA SER A 225 13.73 21.89 6.88
C SER A 225 13.78 23.17 6.05
N TYR A 226 14.94 23.84 6.00
CA TYR A 226 15.13 25.12 5.32
C TYR A 226 14.14 26.18 5.84
N GLY A 227 14.18 26.42 7.15
CA GLY A 227 13.45 27.51 7.79
C GLY A 227 12.01 27.20 8.18
N LEU A 228 11.59 25.93 8.23
CA LEU A 228 10.34 25.57 8.91
C LEU A 228 10.57 25.60 10.43
N PRO A 229 9.56 25.99 11.23
CA PRO A 229 9.67 25.91 12.68
C PRO A 229 9.76 24.46 13.16
N ALA A 230 10.36 24.26 14.33
CA ALA A 230 10.46 22.94 14.94
C ALA A 230 9.08 22.28 15.06
N PHE A 231 8.99 21.04 14.59
CA PHE A 231 7.78 20.22 14.56
C PHE A 231 6.61 20.85 13.80
N LEU A 232 6.89 21.81 12.92
CA LEU A 232 5.89 22.59 12.18
C LEU A 232 4.94 23.41 13.09
N ALA A 233 5.30 23.57 14.37
CA ALA A 233 4.47 24.28 15.35
C ALA A 233 4.41 25.79 15.06
N ARG A 234 3.27 26.42 15.35
CA ARG A 234 3.11 27.89 15.22
C ARG A 234 3.85 28.63 16.34
N LYS A 235 3.90 28.05 17.53
CA LYS A 235 4.61 28.57 18.71
C LYS A 235 5.57 27.51 19.29
N PRO A 236 6.73 27.27 18.66
CA PRO A 236 7.71 26.29 19.17
C PRO A 236 8.09 26.56 20.62
N GLY A 237 8.21 25.49 21.41
CA GLY A 237 8.47 25.56 22.86
C GLY A 237 7.23 25.67 23.74
N LEU A 238 6.08 26.04 23.17
CA LEU A 238 4.77 25.98 23.82
C LEU A 238 3.86 24.90 23.19
N GLN A 239 3.98 24.69 21.89
CA GLN A 239 3.24 23.71 21.11
C GLN A 239 4.15 22.58 20.63
N SER A 240 3.62 21.37 20.60
CA SER A 240 4.31 20.16 20.14
C SER A 240 4.14 19.94 18.62
N GLY A 241 3.11 20.51 18.00
CA GLY A 241 2.88 20.38 16.57
C GLY A 241 2.83 18.92 16.11
N MET A 242 3.61 18.59 15.08
CA MET A 242 3.67 17.25 14.48
C MET A 242 4.63 16.28 15.17
N MET A 243 5.19 16.63 16.33
CA MET A 243 6.21 15.81 17.02
C MET A 243 5.75 14.36 17.26
N ILE A 244 4.57 14.17 17.86
CA ILE A 244 4.08 12.82 18.18
C ILE A 244 3.55 12.10 16.93
N ALA A 245 3.11 12.84 15.91
CA ALA A 245 2.75 12.23 14.62
C ALA A 245 3.98 11.62 13.94
N GLN A 246 5.15 12.25 14.01
CA GLN A 246 6.41 11.64 13.55
C GLN A 246 6.73 10.36 14.32
N VAL A 247 6.57 10.35 15.65
CA VAL A 247 6.80 9.14 16.47
C VAL A 247 5.86 8.01 16.05
N ALA A 248 4.59 8.32 15.78
CA ALA A 248 3.63 7.34 15.27
C ALA A 248 4.07 6.78 13.89
N ALA A 249 4.50 7.64 12.96
CA ALA A 249 5.02 7.21 11.67
C ALA A 249 6.24 6.27 11.80
N ALA A 250 7.17 6.59 12.71
CA ALA A 250 8.32 5.73 13.00
C ALA A 250 7.90 4.36 13.58
N SER A 251 6.89 4.33 14.45
CA SER A 251 6.33 3.09 15.00
C SER A 251 5.72 2.21 13.91
N LEU A 252 4.88 2.79 13.04
CA LEU A 252 4.25 2.09 11.91
C LEU A 252 5.28 1.48 10.96
N LEU A 253 6.35 2.23 10.65
CA LEU A 253 7.46 1.73 9.84
C LEU A 253 8.19 0.58 10.52
N ASN A 254 8.46 0.66 11.82
CA ASN A 254 9.20 -0.39 12.51
C ASN A 254 8.39 -1.70 12.63
N GLU A 255 7.08 -1.61 12.80
CA GLU A 255 6.20 -2.78 12.70
C GLU A 255 6.26 -3.40 11.29
N ALA A 256 6.18 -2.57 10.24
CA ALA A 256 6.29 -3.04 8.85
C ALA A 256 7.63 -3.73 8.56
N LYS A 257 8.76 -3.25 9.13
CA LYS A 257 10.07 -3.90 9.00
C LYS A 257 10.09 -5.32 9.56
N VAL A 258 9.43 -5.55 10.70
CA VAL A 258 9.32 -6.91 11.27
C VAL A 258 8.46 -7.78 10.36
N LEU A 259 7.32 -7.24 9.91
CA LEU A 259 6.41 -7.95 9.00
C LEU A 259 7.02 -8.21 7.61
N ALA A 260 8.03 -7.46 7.18
CA ALA A 260 8.68 -7.63 5.88
C ALA A 260 9.61 -8.86 5.82
N HIS A 261 9.88 -9.55 6.94
CA HIS A 261 10.62 -10.81 6.91
C HIS A 261 9.85 -11.86 6.08
N PRO A 262 10.43 -12.49 5.04
CA PRO A 262 9.69 -13.40 4.16
C PRO A 262 9.07 -14.57 4.93
N ALA A 263 7.78 -14.82 4.73
CA ALA A 263 7.12 -16.01 5.30
C ALA A 263 7.29 -17.23 4.37
N SER A 264 7.50 -16.99 3.07
CA SER A 264 7.64 -18.02 2.04
C SER A 264 8.87 -18.93 2.20
N ILE A 265 9.84 -18.54 3.04
CA ILE A 265 11.06 -19.31 3.28
C ILE A 265 10.97 -20.18 4.54
N ASP A 266 9.86 -20.09 5.27
CA ASP A 266 9.59 -20.88 6.45
C ASP A 266 8.51 -21.92 6.13
N ASN A 267 8.64 -23.13 6.68
CA ASN A 267 7.61 -24.16 6.60
C ASN A 267 7.86 -25.25 7.64
N VAL A 268 6.77 -25.91 8.06
CA VAL A 268 6.82 -27.06 8.96
C VAL A 268 5.95 -28.18 8.42
N PRO A 269 6.41 -29.46 8.46
CA PRO A 269 5.62 -30.57 7.99
C PRO A 269 4.30 -30.74 8.74
N THR A 270 3.22 -30.96 8.00
CA THR A 270 1.89 -31.31 8.53
C THR A 270 1.45 -32.69 8.03
N SER A 271 0.30 -33.16 8.50
CA SER A 271 -0.35 -34.38 8.00
C SER A 271 0.57 -35.61 8.04
N ALA A 272 1.24 -35.83 9.20
CA ALA A 272 2.19 -36.93 9.42
C ALA A 272 3.32 -37.01 8.38
N GLY A 273 3.79 -35.86 7.88
CA GLY A 273 4.87 -35.77 6.90
C GLY A 273 4.42 -36.00 5.46
N LYS A 274 3.10 -35.96 5.18
CA LYS A 274 2.58 -35.94 3.81
C LYS A 274 2.55 -34.55 3.20
N GLU A 275 2.32 -33.54 4.02
CA GLU A 275 2.46 -32.14 3.66
C GLU A 275 3.80 -31.67 4.21
N ASP A 276 4.88 -32.18 3.64
CA ASP A 276 6.26 -31.97 4.13
C ASP A 276 6.88 -30.66 3.66
N HIS A 277 6.26 -29.99 2.68
CA HIS A 277 6.65 -28.67 2.21
C HIS A 277 5.42 -27.82 1.87
N VAL A 278 5.43 -26.56 2.33
CA VAL A 278 4.29 -25.64 2.21
C VAL A 278 4.73 -24.24 1.87
N SER A 279 3.88 -23.44 1.23
CA SER A 279 4.27 -22.11 0.73
C SER A 279 4.18 -20.98 1.75
N MET A 280 3.38 -21.15 2.80
CA MET A 280 2.99 -20.06 3.73
C MET A 280 2.34 -18.85 3.03
N GLY A 281 1.76 -19.02 1.84
CA GLY A 281 1.25 -17.91 1.02
C GLY A 281 0.17 -17.07 1.69
N MET A 282 -0.72 -17.68 2.48
CA MET A 282 -1.71 -16.92 3.26
C MET A 282 -1.05 -16.02 4.32
N THR A 283 0.05 -16.46 4.93
CA THR A 283 0.81 -15.65 5.89
C THR A 283 1.44 -14.45 5.17
N SER A 284 2.05 -14.67 3.99
CA SER A 284 2.56 -13.59 3.14
C SER A 284 1.46 -12.59 2.76
N ALA A 285 0.25 -13.06 2.42
CA ALA A 285 -0.90 -12.23 2.09
C ALA A 285 -1.38 -11.37 3.28
N VAL A 286 -1.51 -11.96 4.47
CA VAL A 286 -1.94 -11.24 5.69
C VAL A 286 -0.90 -10.20 6.10
N LYS A 287 0.40 -10.55 6.05
CA LYS A 287 1.48 -9.60 6.34
C LYS A 287 1.46 -8.41 5.39
N LEU A 288 1.31 -8.65 4.09
CA LEU A 288 1.19 -7.58 3.10
C LEU A 288 0.00 -6.67 3.42
N ARG A 289 -1.18 -7.23 3.75
CA ARG A 289 -2.37 -6.45 4.14
C ARG A 289 -2.08 -5.54 5.33
N SER A 290 -1.44 -6.04 6.37
CA SER A 290 -1.07 -5.23 7.55
C SER A 290 -0.06 -4.13 7.22
N ILE A 291 0.94 -4.41 6.38
CA ILE A 291 1.89 -3.39 5.91
C ILE A 291 1.18 -2.30 5.10
N VAL A 292 0.21 -2.66 4.25
CA VAL A 292 -0.62 -1.70 3.51
C VAL A 292 -1.41 -0.79 4.44
N GLU A 293 -1.99 -1.33 5.51
CA GLU A 293 -2.71 -0.54 6.53
C GLU A 293 -1.78 0.42 7.28
N ASN A 294 -0.56 -0.01 7.60
CA ASN A 294 0.45 0.83 8.22
C ASN A 294 0.93 1.95 7.27
N ALA A 295 1.12 1.62 5.99
CA ALA A 295 1.52 2.56 4.95
C ALA A 295 0.45 3.63 4.68
N GLU A 296 -0.85 3.30 4.72
CA GLU A 296 -1.95 4.28 4.62
C GLU A 296 -1.87 5.33 5.73
N ASN A 297 -1.66 4.91 6.97
CA ASN A 297 -1.55 5.83 8.11
C ASN A 297 -0.25 6.65 8.05
N LEU A 298 0.87 6.04 7.65
CA LEU A 298 2.16 6.72 7.54
C LEU A 298 2.12 7.79 6.43
N LEU A 299 1.60 7.47 5.25
CA LEU A 299 1.44 8.45 4.17
C LEU A 299 0.41 9.52 4.52
N ALA A 300 -0.62 9.21 5.31
CA ALA A 300 -1.52 10.21 5.86
C ALA A 300 -0.79 11.23 6.75
N ILE A 301 0.13 10.76 7.61
CA ILE A 301 0.99 11.64 8.42
C ILE A 301 1.90 12.49 7.52
N GLU A 302 2.49 11.92 6.47
CA GLU A 302 3.30 12.69 5.52
C GLU A 302 2.49 13.80 4.84
N LEU A 303 1.29 13.49 4.32
CA LEU A 303 0.42 14.47 3.68
C LEU A 303 0.03 15.60 4.63
N LEU A 304 -0.28 15.29 5.90
CA LEU A 304 -0.57 16.30 6.92
C LEU A 304 0.64 17.18 7.22
N ALA A 305 1.80 16.59 7.44
CA ALA A 305 3.03 17.33 7.70
C ALA A 305 3.41 18.21 6.50
N ALA A 306 3.25 17.71 5.27
CA ALA A 306 3.52 18.47 4.06
C ALA A 306 2.50 19.61 3.87
N ALA A 307 1.22 19.40 4.21
CA ALA A 307 0.22 20.47 4.22
C ALA A 307 0.59 21.58 5.22
N GLU A 308 1.00 21.25 6.44
CA GLU A 308 1.49 22.23 7.40
C GLU A 308 2.76 22.94 6.94
N ALA A 309 3.70 22.22 6.32
CA ALA A 309 4.90 22.82 5.75
C ALA A 309 4.55 23.86 4.67
N LEU A 310 3.58 23.57 3.81
CA LEU A 310 3.10 24.50 2.78
C LEU A 310 2.42 25.74 3.38
N GLU A 311 1.72 25.63 4.51
CA GLU A 311 1.18 26.80 5.21
C GLU A 311 2.28 27.77 5.62
N HIS A 312 3.42 27.25 6.10
CA HIS A 312 4.57 28.07 6.48
C HIS A 312 5.30 28.67 5.26
N ARG A 313 4.97 28.25 4.03
CA ARG A 313 5.48 28.86 2.80
C ARG A 313 4.56 29.93 2.23
N ARG A 314 3.35 30.11 2.76
CA ARG A 314 2.44 31.17 2.32
C ARG A 314 3.09 32.56 2.51
N PRO A 315 2.85 33.51 1.59
CA PRO A 315 1.83 33.49 0.53
C PRO A 315 2.22 32.75 -0.75
N LEU A 316 3.43 32.18 -0.86
CA LEU A 316 3.85 31.45 -2.05
C LEU A 316 2.97 30.21 -2.29
N LYS A 317 2.67 29.94 -3.56
CA LYS A 317 1.96 28.74 -3.99
C LYS A 317 2.89 27.67 -4.51
N GLY A 318 2.59 26.44 -4.16
CA GLY A 318 3.15 25.26 -4.78
C GLY A 318 2.68 25.08 -6.22
N GLY A 319 3.17 24.03 -6.86
CA GLY A 319 2.72 23.65 -8.19
C GLY A 319 1.23 23.25 -8.21
N ALA A 320 0.63 23.28 -9.39
CA ALA A 320 -0.81 23.09 -9.52
C ALA A 320 -1.33 21.75 -8.96
N GLY A 321 -0.54 20.67 -9.06
CA GLY A 321 -0.89 19.39 -8.46
C GLY A 321 -0.76 19.38 -6.94
N VAL A 322 0.31 19.98 -6.43
CA VAL A 322 0.52 20.14 -4.98
C VAL A 322 -0.57 20.98 -4.34
N GLU A 323 -0.99 22.08 -4.97
CA GLU A 323 -2.09 22.92 -4.45
C GLU A 323 -3.43 22.19 -4.43
N ARG A 324 -3.70 21.33 -5.42
CA ARG A 324 -4.88 20.45 -5.40
C ARG A 324 -4.79 19.44 -4.26
N ALA A 325 -3.64 18.78 -4.08
CA ALA A 325 -3.45 17.81 -3.00
C ALA A 325 -3.55 18.46 -1.61
N TYR A 326 -2.97 19.65 -1.45
CA TYR A 326 -3.13 20.49 -0.28
C TYR A 326 -4.60 20.83 -0.02
N ALA A 327 -5.35 21.27 -1.03
CA ALA A 327 -6.77 21.56 -0.90
C ALA A 327 -7.57 20.31 -0.50
N THR A 328 -7.28 19.16 -1.09
CA THR A 328 -7.87 17.88 -0.69
C THR A 328 -7.56 17.57 0.78
N ALA A 329 -6.31 17.68 1.23
CA ALA A 329 -5.95 17.46 2.62
C ALA A 329 -6.74 18.39 3.57
N ARG A 330 -6.92 19.65 3.18
CA ARG A 330 -7.70 20.64 3.95
C ARG A 330 -9.20 20.40 3.97
N GLN A 331 -9.76 19.56 3.10
CA GLN A 331 -11.15 19.10 3.23
C GLN A 331 -11.34 18.12 4.39
N TYR A 332 -10.27 17.43 4.80
CA TYR A 332 -10.32 16.37 5.82
C TYR A 332 -9.63 16.75 7.13
N ALA A 333 -8.72 17.73 7.11
CA ALA A 333 -8.00 18.19 8.28
C ALA A 333 -7.68 19.69 8.22
N GLU A 334 -8.20 20.45 9.19
CA GLU A 334 -7.94 21.88 9.34
C GLU A 334 -6.45 22.18 9.65
N PRO A 335 -5.95 23.37 9.29
CA PRO A 335 -4.60 23.81 9.67
C PRO A 335 -4.33 23.69 11.16
N LEU A 336 -3.15 23.19 11.52
CA LEU A 336 -2.74 23.07 12.91
C LEU A 336 -2.31 24.45 13.46
N LEU A 337 -3.28 25.23 13.93
CA LEU A 337 -3.03 26.55 14.52
C LEU A 337 -2.61 26.45 16.00
N GLU A 338 -3.15 25.47 16.70
CA GLU A 338 -2.86 25.13 18.10
C GLU A 338 -2.82 23.61 18.26
N ASP A 339 -2.20 23.13 19.34
CA ASP A 339 -2.13 21.69 19.61
C ASP A 339 -3.53 21.10 19.77
N ARG A 340 -3.81 20.04 19.00
CA ARG A 340 -5.03 19.24 19.10
C ARG A 340 -4.70 17.77 18.88
N ALA A 341 -5.65 16.89 19.23
CA ALA A 341 -5.50 15.48 18.94
C ALA A 341 -5.41 15.25 17.43
N LEU A 342 -4.29 14.72 16.95
CA LEU A 342 -4.05 14.48 15.52
C LEU A 342 -4.59 13.13 15.03
N ALA A 343 -4.94 12.21 15.93
CA ALA A 343 -5.44 10.88 15.54
C ALA A 343 -6.70 10.94 14.65
N PRO A 344 -7.71 11.81 14.91
CA PRO A 344 -8.84 11.99 14.00
C PRO A 344 -8.44 12.50 12.62
N ASP A 345 -7.51 13.46 12.53
CA ASP A 345 -7.03 14.00 11.26
C ASP A 345 -6.29 12.93 10.44
N ILE A 346 -5.41 12.16 11.09
CA ILE A 346 -4.68 11.05 10.46
C ILE A 346 -5.67 10.01 9.93
N ALA A 347 -6.67 9.62 10.72
CA ALA A 347 -7.69 8.65 10.32
C ALA A 347 -8.55 9.16 9.16
N ALA A 348 -8.91 10.44 9.15
CA ALA A 348 -9.66 11.07 8.07
C ALA A 348 -8.87 11.07 6.75
N ILE A 349 -7.59 11.45 6.78
CA ILE A 349 -6.71 11.41 5.60
C ILE A 349 -6.47 9.98 5.14
N ALA A 350 -6.21 9.02 6.04
CA ALA A 350 -6.05 7.61 5.68
C ALA A 350 -7.32 7.04 5.02
N THR A 351 -8.50 7.44 5.47
CA THR A 351 -9.78 7.10 4.85
C THR A 351 -9.93 7.73 3.46
N ALA A 352 -9.52 8.99 3.30
CA ALA A 352 -9.52 9.66 2.01
C ALA A 352 -8.54 9.01 1.01
N ILE A 353 -7.37 8.54 1.48
CA ILE A 353 -6.45 7.70 0.69
C ILE A 353 -7.17 6.42 0.25
N ARG A 354 -7.82 5.69 1.16
CA ARG A 354 -8.59 4.47 0.81
C ARG A 354 -9.74 4.72 -0.17
N ALA A 355 -10.31 5.93 -0.17
CA ALA A 355 -11.36 6.35 -1.07
C ALA A 355 -10.83 6.89 -2.43
N GLY A 356 -9.50 6.89 -2.64
CA GLY A 356 -8.88 7.31 -3.88
C GLY A 356 -8.84 8.83 -4.11
N LYS A 357 -8.85 9.63 -3.04
CA LYS A 357 -8.94 11.10 -3.14
C LYS A 357 -7.64 11.79 -3.52
N PHE A 358 -6.52 11.08 -3.44
CA PHE A 358 -5.17 11.60 -3.72
C PHE A 358 -4.52 10.92 -4.94
N ASP A 359 -5.26 10.11 -5.71
CA ASP A 359 -4.73 9.37 -6.87
C ASP A 359 -5.76 9.13 -7.98
N SER A 360 -6.85 9.92 -8.03
CA SER A 360 -7.98 9.67 -8.92
C SER A 360 -7.60 9.76 -10.39
N GLU A 361 -7.92 8.72 -11.18
CA GLU A 361 -7.56 8.60 -12.61
C GLU A 361 -8.10 9.74 -13.51
N HIS A 362 -9.13 10.47 -13.06
CA HIS A 362 -9.79 11.52 -13.83
C HIS A 362 -9.12 12.90 -13.73
N GLU A 363 -8.34 13.15 -12.68
CA GLU A 363 -7.58 14.38 -12.51
C GLU A 363 -6.18 13.98 -12.04
N LYS A 364 -5.16 14.23 -12.88
CA LYS A 364 -3.75 13.89 -12.61
C LYS A 364 -3.27 14.54 -11.31
N LEU A 365 -3.57 13.90 -10.19
CA LEU A 365 -3.05 14.10 -8.85
C LEU A 365 -2.12 12.94 -8.54
#